data_AF-A0A7Y0Z3P6-F1
#
_entry.id   AF-A0A7Y0Z3P6-F1
#
_cell.length_a   1.000
_cell.length_b   1.000
_cell.length_c   1.000
_cell.angle_alpha   90.00
_cell.angle_beta   90.00
_cell.angle_gamma   90.00
#
_symmetry.space_group_name_H-M   'P 1'
#
loop_
_entity.id
_entity.type
_entity.pdbx_description
1 polymer ?
#
loop_
_entity_poly.entity_id
_entity_poly.type
_entity_poly.pdbx_seq_one_letter_code
_entity_poly.pdbx_strand_id
1 'polypeptide(L)'
;MADLVSEYDAINLYHYLYPRRSEFSPYFVQYLDLWFLDEKNHADGFIELNRLIFNTDEETLLDNLKSRNSDFKPFEEILSNELSLLTVFAYDEYISVKTYKKDTFYNQFGHSGFDTWICNLIADEATHFANAIKLLRNNHSSCLELIEKNLTRIIQLESTPYRNTFLLDHDGPHFLLGNSDYAEAAASEILDILTRDK
;
A
#
# COMPACT_ATOMS: atom_id res chain seq x y z
N MET A 1 9.30 12.22 4.71
CA MET A 1 9.54 12.17 3.25
C MET A 1 9.28 10.77 2.68
N ALA A 2 9.64 9.68 3.38
CA ALA A 2 9.35 8.32 2.90
C ALA A 2 7.85 8.08 2.65
N ASP A 3 7.00 8.32 3.66
CA ASP A 3 5.55 8.14 3.54
C ASP A 3 4.95 8.97 2.39
N LEU A 4 5.29 10.28 2.32
CA LEU A 4 4.90 11.15 1.20
C LEU A 4 5.23 10.53 -0.16
N VAL A 5 6.44 10.00 -0.28
CA VAL A 5 6.92 9.44 -1.53
C VAL A 5 6.16 8.17 -1.89
N SER A 6 5.91 7.27 -0.93
CA SER A 6 5.12 6.06 -1.13
C SER A 6 3.70 6.41 -1.57
N GLU A 7 2.98 7.24 -0.80
CA GLU A 7 1.58 7.59 -1.11
C GLU A 7 1.46 8.29 -2.45
N TYR A 8 2.40 9.18 -2.77
CA TYR A 8 2.38 9.85 -4.07
C TYR A 8 2.57 8.87 -5.23
N ASP A 9 3.43 7.86 -5.06
CA ASP A 9 3.71 6.87 -6.11
C ASP A 9 2.52 5.95 -6.42
N ALA A 10 1.43 6.00 -5.64
CA ALA A 10 0.15 5.33 -5.97
C ALA A 10 -0.36 5.73 -7.37
N ILE A 11 -0.07 6.96 -7.81
CA ILE A 11 -0.39 7.44 -9.17
C ILE A 11 0.31 6.60 -10.25
N ASN A 12 1.52 6.11 -9.99
CA ASN A 12 2.27 5.31 -10.94
C ASN A 12 1.61 3.94 -11.11
N LEU A 13 1.21 3.31 -9.99
CA LEU A 13 0.51 2.02 -10.01
C LEU A 13 -0.85 2.14 -10.68
N TYR A 14 -1.62 3.18 -10.34
CA TYR A 14 -2.93 3.43 -10.94
C TYR A 14 -2.83 3.60 -12.46
N HIS A 15 -1.89 4.43 -12.94
CA HIS A 15 -1.66 4.61 -14.38
C HIS A 15 -1.14 3.35 -15.07
N TYR A 16 -0.33 2.54 -14.40
CA TYR A 16 0.14 1.26 -14.95
C TYR A 16 -1.02 0.27 -15.15
N LEU A 17 -1.97 0.23 -14.22
CA LEU A 17 -3.13 -0.67 -14.28
C LEU A 17 -4.28 -0.13 -15.15
N TYR A 18 -4.36 1.19 -15.36
CA TYR A 18 -5.47 1.83 -16.06
C TYR A 18 -5.75 1.28 -17.48
N PRO A 19 -4.75 1.04 -18.35
CA PRO A 19 -4.99 0.47 -19.67
C PRO A 19 -5.52 -0.97 -19.64
N ARG A 20 -5.29 -1.69 -18.53
CA ARG A 20 -5.65 -3.10 -18.34
C ARG A 20 -7.00 -3.27 -17.63
N ARG A 21 -7.73 -2.19 -17.35
CA ARG A 21 -9.02 -2.24 -16.63
C ARG A 21 -10.04 -3.21 -17.21
N SER A 22 -10.04 -3.42 -18.54
CA SER A 22 -10.93 -4.39 -19.18
C SER A 22 -10.59 -5.86 -18.88
N GLU A 23 -9.39 -6.14 -18.37
CA GLU A 23 -8.96 -7.47 -17.94
C GLU A 23 -9.48 -7.83 -16.54
N PHE A 24 -9.97 -6.84 -15.78
CA PHE A 24 -10.37 -7.00 -14.38
C PHE A 24 -11.89 -6.95 -14.20
N SER A 25 -12.36 -7.53 -13.11
CA SER A 25 -13.76 -7.50 -12.71
C SER A 25 -14.21 -6.08 -12.36
N PRO A 26 -15.48 -5.73 -12.56
CA PRO A 26 -16.00 -4.42 -12.17
C PRO A 26 -15.80 -4.10 -10.69
N TYR A 27 -15.77 -5.13 -9.83
CA TYR A 27 -15.54 -4.97 -8.39
C TYR A 27 -14.09 -4.62 -8.08
N PHE A 28 -13.12 -5.26 -8.74
CA PHE A 28 -11.72 -4.88 -8.61
C PHE A 28 -11.48 -3.45 -9.13
N VAL A 29 -12.08 -3.12 -10.28
CA VAL A 29 -11.96 -1.78 -10.86
C VAL A 29 -12.53 -0.71 -9.92
N GLN A 30 -13.68 -0.98 -9.29
CA GLN A 30 -14.26 -0.08 -8.28
C GLN A 30 -13.37 0.03 -7.04
N TYR A 31 -12.81 -1.09 -6.56
CA TYR A 31 -11.86 -1.09 -5.46
C TYR A 31 -10.66 -0.19 -5.78
N LEU A 32 -10.04 -0.37 -6.95
CA LEU A 32 -8.87 0.38 -7.39
C LEU A 32 -9.13 1.89 -7.52
N ASP A 33 -10.29 2.28 -8.05
CA ASP A 33 -10.66 3.70 -8.18
C ASP A 33 -10.86 4.39 -6.83
N LEU A 34 -11.48 3.69 -5.86
CA LEU A 34 -11.69 4.22 -4.52
C LEU A 34 -10.39 4.28 -3.72
N TRP A 35 -9.62 3.19 -3.75
CA TRP A 35 -8.28 3.12 -3.17
C TRP A 35 -7.41 4.29 -3.66
N PHE A 36 -7.33 4.51 -4.98
CA PHE A 36 -6.50 5.59 -5.52
C PHE A 36 -6.98 7.00 -5.12
N LEU A 37 -8.28 7.19 -4.91
CA LEU A 37 -8.80 8.47 -4.42
C LEU A 37 -8.32 8.74 -3.00
N ASP A 38 -8.31 7.72 -2.14
CA ASP A 38 -7.84 7.81 -0.77
C ASP A 38 -6.32 8.04 -0.73
N GLU A 39 -5.53 7.29 -1.51
CA GLU A 39 -4.07 7.49 -1.57
C GLU A 39 -3.66 8.88 -2.06
N LYS A 40 -4.42 9.44 -3.00
CA LYS A 40 -4.20 10.81 -3.41
C LYS A 40 -4.43 11.79 -2.24
N ASN A 41 -5.47 11.57 -1.44
CA ASN A 41 -5.73 12.38 -0.25
C ASN A 41 -4.63 12.18 0.81
N HIS A 42 -4.08 10.97 0.94
CA HIS A 42 -2.94 10.69 1.83
C HIS A 42 -1.70 11.47 1.39
N ALA A 43 -1.36 11.40 0.09
CA ALA A 43 -0.26 12.15 -0.50
C ALA A 43 -0.45 13.67 -0.30
N ASP A 44 -1.64 14.21 -0.56
CA ASP A 44 -1.94 15.63 -0.35
C ASP A 44 -1.75 16.06 1.11
N GLY A 45 -2.17 15.22 2.07
CA GLY A 45 -1.96 15.46 3.50
C GLY A 45 -0.48 15.45 3.89
N PHE A 46 0.30 14.51 3.36
CA PHE A 46 1.75 14.48 3.57
C PHE A 46 2.49 15.62 2.87
N ILE A 47 2.02 16.10 1.71
CA ILE A 47 2.58 17.30 1.05
C ILE A 47 2.47 18.48 2.01
N GLU A 48 1.28 18.73 2.55
CA GLU A 48 1.06 19.84 3.47
C GLU A 48 1.88 19.68 4.75
N LEU A 49 1.97 18.46 5.30
CA LEU A 49 2.82 18.18 6.45
C LEU A 49 4.29 18.53 6.17
N ASN A 50 4.84 18.09 5.04
CA ASN A 50 6.25 18.36 4.70
C ASN A 50 6.49 19.86 4.46
N ARG A 51 5.53 20.58 3.85
CA ARG A 51 5.60 22.04 3.70
C ARG A 51 5.69 22.73 5.05
N LEU A 52 4.81 22.36 5.99
CA LEU A 52 4.73 22.99 7.31
C LEU A 52 5.95 22.68 8.19
N ILE A 53 6.45 21.44 8.19
CA ILE A 53 7.58 21.03 9.03
C ILE A 53 8.91 21.58 8.48
N PHE A 54 9.14 21.40 7.18
CA PHE A 54 10.44 21.67 6.57
C PHE A 54 10.49 23.04 5.88
N ASN A 55 9.41 23.82 5.95
CA ASN A 55 9.26 25.09 5.24
C ASN A 55 9.63 24.95 3.75
N THR A 56 9.23 23.82 3.15
CA THR A 56 9.53 23.47 1.76
C THR A 56 8.51 24.13 0.85
N ASP A 57 9.00 24.67 -0.27
CA ASP A 57 8.15 25.21 -1.32
C ASP A 57 7.35 24.09 -2.02
N GLU A 58 6.07 24.33 -2.25
CA GLU A 58 5.15 23.33 -2.79
C GLU A 58 5.49 22.96 -4.24
N GLU A 59 5.83 23.95 -5.07
CA GLU A 59 6.18 23.74 -6.48
C GLU A 59 7.42 22.85 -6.58
N THR A 60 8.44 23.18 -5.79
CA THR A 60 9.68 22.38 -5.70
C THR A 60 9.40 20.95 -5.24
N LEU A 61 8.54 20.75 -4.24
CA LEU A 61 8.18 19.43 -3.75
C LEU A 61 7.45 18.61 -4.81
N LEU A 62 6.45 19.20 -5.47
CA LEU A 62 5.69 18.56 -6.54
C LEU A 62 6.56 18.22 -7.75
N ASP A 63 7.50 19.10 -8.13
CA ASP A 63 8.41 18.83 -9.24
C ASP A 63 9.33 17.64 -8.93
N ASN A 64 9.83 17.55 -7.70
CA ASN A 64 10.60 16.38 -7.26
C ASN A 64 9.76 15.10 -7.35
N LEU A 65 8.51 15.13 -6.88
CA LEU A 65 7.61 13.98 -6.93
C LEU A 65 7.28 13.55 -8.37
N LYS A 66 6.97 14.50 -9.25
CA LYS A 66 6.68 14.24 -10.68
C LYS A 66 7.89 13.73 -11.47
N SER A 67 9.11 14.04 -11.02
CA SER A 67 10.34 13.60 -11.69
C SER A 67 10.67 12.12 -11.45
N ARG A 68 9.97 11.46 -10.52
CA ARG A 68 10.17 10.06 -10.16
C ARG A 68 9.71 9.16 -11.30
N ASN A 69 10.49 8.12 -11.58
CA ASN A 69 10.19 7.15 -12.63
C ASN A 69 10.01 5.77 -12.00
N SER A 70 8.85 5.15 -12.23
CA SER A 70 8.54 3.81 -11.74
C SER A 70 9.12 2.72 -12.63
N ASP A 71 9.55 1.60 -12.06
CA ASP A 71 9.93 0.38 -12.81
C ASP A 71 9.14 -0.84 -12.32
N PHE A 72 8.15 -1.25 -13.10
CA PHE A 72 7.27 -2.39 -12.78
C PHE A 72 7.83 -3.75 -13.18
N LYS A 73 8.95 -3.82 -13.92
CA LYS A 73 9.49 -5.10 -14.43
C LYS A 73 9.69 -6.18 -13.35
N PRO A 74 10.19 -5.87 -12.14
CA PRO A 74 10.35 -6.89 -11.09
C PRO A 74 9.03 -7.48 -10.61
N PHE A 75 7.92 -6.76 -10.78
CA PHE A 75 6.60 -7.09 -10.24
C PHE A 75 5.64 -7.68 -11.27
N GLU A 76 6.07 -7.91 -12.52
CA GLU A 76 5.19 -8.38 -13.61
C GLU A 76 4.37 -9.63 -13.22
N GLU A 77 4.96 -10.57 -12.48
CA GLU A 77 4.28 -11.77 -12.02
C GLU A 77 3.13 -11.45 -11.04
N ILE A 78 3.38 -10.62 -10.03
CA ILE A 78 2.37 -10.26 -9.02
C ILE A 78 1.32 -9.27 -9.56
N LEU A 79 1.64 -8.58 -10.66
CA LEU A 79 0.73 -7.68 -11.38
C LEU A 79 -0.02 -8.36 -12.53
N SER A 80 0.22 -9.65 -12.78
CA SER A 80 -0.22 -10.32 -14.01
C SER A 80 -1.73 -10.53 -14.12
N ASN A 81 -2.44 -10.64 -13.01
CA ASN A 81 -3.87 -10.94 -12.97
C ASN A 81 -4.52 -10.43 -11.68
N GLU A 82 -5.86 -10.40 -11.65
CA GLU A 82 -6.64 -9.88 -10.53
C GLU A 82 -6.36 -10.59 -9.19
N LEU A 83 -6.18 -11.91 -9.18
CA LEU A 83 -5.88 -12.66 -7.95
C LEU A 83 -4.53 -12.23 -7.36
N SER A 84 -3.50 -12.16 -8.21
CA SER A 84 -2.16 -11.72 -7.80
C SER A 84 -2.16 -10.25 -7.35
N LEU A 85 -2.88 -9.39 -8.06
CA LEU A 85 -3.05 -7.98 -7.69
C LEU A 85 -3.72 -7.84 -6.32
N LEU A 86 -4.88 -8.47 -6.12
CA LEU A 86 -5.57 -8.43 -4.83
C LEU A 86 -4.73 -9.00 -3.69
N THR A 87 -3.85 -9.97 -3.98
CA THR A 87 -2.94 -10.52 -2.99
C THR A 87 -1.87 -9.50 -2.58
N VAL A 88 -1.26 -8.78 -3.54
CA VAL A 88 -0.27 -7.74 -3.19
C VAL A 88 -0.92 -6.54 -2.51
N PHE A 89 -2.10 -6.09 -2.96
CA PHE A 89 -2.86 -5.06 -2.24
C PHE A 89 -3.16 -5.50 -0.80
N ALA A 90 -3.73 -6.70 -0.60
CA ALA A 90 -3.99 -7.18 0.76
C ALA A 90 -2.73 -7.24 1.63
N TYR A 91 -1.56 -7.46 1.03
CA TYR A 91 -0.29 -7.47 1.74
C TYR A 91 0.20 -6.07 2.09
N ASP A 92 0.31 -5.17 1.11
CA ASP A 92 0.83 -3.81 1.32
C ASP A 92 -0.05 -3.02 2.30
N GLU A 93 -1.37 -3.02 2.10
CA GLU A 93 -2.32 -2.33 2.98
C GLU A 93 -2.23 -2.84 4.42
N TYR A 94 -2.03 -4.15 4.58
CA TYR A 94 -1.87 -4.75 5.90
C TYR A 94 -0.59 -4.28 6.59
N ILE A 95 0.51 -4.18 5.84
CA ILE A 95 1.77 -3.64 6.33
C ILE A 95 1.61 -2.16 6.70
N SER A 96 0.97 -1.34 5.86
CA SER A 96 0.67 0.07 6.14
C SER A 96 -0.08 0.23 7.47
N VAL A 97 -1.16 -0.53 7.70
CA VAL A 97 -1.90 -0.51 8.97
C VAL A 97 -0.99 -0.83 10.16
N LYS A 98 -0.12 -1.84 10.04
CA LYS A 98 0.77 -2.25 11.14
C LYS A 98 1.85 -1.22 11.40
N THR A 99 2.37 -0.59 10.35
CA THR A 99 3.40 0.45 10.42
C THR A 99 2.84 1.70 11.07
N TYR A 100 1.77 2.27 10.53
CA TYR A 100 1.17 3.50 11.06
C TYR A 100 0.68 3.34 12.51
N LYS A 101 0.18 2.16 12.91
CA LYS A 101 -0.19 1.90 14.31
C LYS A 101 0.99 1.82 15.27
N LYS A 102 2.15 1.36 14.79
CA LYS A 102 3.37 1.26 15.60
C LYS A 102 4.15 2.57 15.61
N ASP A 103 3.99 3.40 14.59
CA ASP A 103 4.73 4.64 14.50
C ASP A 103 4.22 5.69 15.49
N THR A 104 4.93 5.78 16.61
CA THR A 104 4.65 6.77 17.65
C THR A 104 5.18 8.17 17.31
N PHE A 105 5.94 8.33 16.22
CA PHE A 105 6.45 9.61 15.76
C PHE A 105 5.32 10.62 15.54
N TYR A 106 4.23 10.19 14.91
CA TYR A 106 3.10 11.06 14.58
C TYR A 106 2.42 11.67 15.83
N ASN A 107 2.43 10.96 16.96
CA ASN A 107 1.90 11.47 18.23
C ASN A 107 2.73 12.65 18.79
N GLN A 108 3.96 12.87 18.30
CA GLN A 108 4.84 13.94 18.78
C GLN A 108 4.51 15.30 18.18
N PHE A 109 3.73 15.36 17.09
CA PHE A 109 3.32 16.64 16.48
C PHE A 109 2.34 17.43 17.36
N GLY A 110 1.56 16.74 18.21
CA GLY A 110 0.72 17.36 19.23
C GLY A 110 -0.41 18.26 18.70
N HIS A 111 -0.75 18.15 17.42
CA HIS A 111 -1.79 18.95 16.79
C HIS A 111 -3.02 18.09 16.51
N SER A 112 -4.13 18.35 17.20
CA SER A 112 -5.36 17.54 17.12
C SER A 112 -5.90 17.29 15.70
N GLY A 113 -5.75 18.26 14.78
CA GLY A 113 -6.13 18.07 13.38
C GLY A 113 -5.27 17.04 12.66
N PHE A 114 -3.98 16.99 13.00
CA PHE A 114 -3.05 16.01 12.46
C PHE A 114 -3.30 14.63 13.06
N ASP A 115 -3.53 14.55 14.37
CA ASP A 115 -3.87 13.29 15.05
C ASP A 115 -5.14 12.67 14.43
N THR A 116 -6.15 13.50 14.17
CA THR A 116 -7.40 13.07 13.51
C THR A 116 -7.12 12.59 12.08
N TRP A 117 -6.30 13.30 11.33
CA TRP A 117 -5.95 12.93 9.96
C TRP A 117 -5.20 11.59 9.90
N ILE A 118 -4.19 11.37 10.75
CA ILE A 118 -3.48 10.07 10.83
C ILE A 118 -4.42 8.94 11.27
N CYS A 119 -5.34 9.18 12.21
CA CYS A 119 -6.34 8.17 12.58
C CYS A 119 -7.26 7.80 11.40
N ASN A 120 -7.65 8.77 10.57
CA ASN A 120 -8.46 8.52 9.38
C ASN A 120 -7.66 7.76 8.32
N LEU A 121 -6.42 8.17 8.06
CA LEU A 121 -5.51 7.47 7.15
C LEU A 121 -5.39 5.99 7.55
N ILE A 122 -5.10 5.69 8.82
CA ILE A 122 -5.04 4.29 9.32
C ILE A 122 -6.36 3.53 9.12
N ALA A 123 -7.50 4.23 9.20
CA ALA A 123 -8.80 3.62 8.98
C ALA A 123 -9.06 3.34 7.49
N ASP A 124 -8.53 4.17 6.59
CA ASP A 124 -8.58 4.00 5.15
C ASP A 124 -7.74 2.78 4.73
N GLU A 125 -6.47 2.69 5.17
CA GLU A 125 -5.61 1.50 4.95
C GLU A 125 -6.29 0.20 5.44
N ALA A 126 -6.91 0.25 6.61
CA ALA A 126 -7.64 -0.90 7.17
C ALA A 126 -8.86 -1.27 6.34
N THR A 127 -9.50 -0.28 5.71
CA THR A 127 -10.64 -0.47 4.80
C THR A 127 -10.18 -1.04 3.47
N HIS A 128 -9.07 -0.57 2.92
CA HIS A 128 -8.45 -1.11 1.70
C HIS A 128 -8.08 -2.58 1.90
N PHE A 129 -7.35 -2.90 2.98
CA PHE A 129 -7.05 -4.27 3.38
C PHE A 129 -8.32 -5.14 3.47
N ALA A 130 -9.32 -4.68 4.23
CA ALA A 130 -10.56 -5.45 4.43
C ALA A 130 -11.32 -5.69 3.11
N ASN A 131 -11.31 -4.72 2.20
CA ASN A 131 -11.93 -4.85 0.89
C ASN A 131 -11.18 -5.83 -0.01
N ALA A 132 -9.83 -5.79 -0.02
CA ALA A 132 -9.02 -6.76 -0.75
C ALA A 132 -9.29 -8.19 -0.24
N ILE A 133 -9.28 -8.41 1.08
CA ILE A 133 -9.65 -9.69 1.70
C ILE A 133 -11.06 -10.13 1.30
N LYS A 134 -12.04 -9.21 1.33
CA LYS A 134 -13.42 -9.53 0.96
C LYS A 134 -13.52 -9.97 -0.50
N LEU A 135 -12.79 -9.33 -1.42
CA LEU A 135 -12.75 -9.72 -2.83
C LEU A 135 -12.07 -11.08 -3.02
N LEU A 136 -10.93 -11.32 -2.36
CA LEU A 136 -10.26 -12.63 -2.35
C LEU A 136 -11.19 -13.74 -1.86
N ARG A 137 -11.89 -13.54 -0.73
CA ARG A 137 -12.80 -14.53 -0.16
C ARG A 137 -14.06 -14.77 -1.00
N ASN A 138 -14.54 -13.78 -1.74
CA ASN A 138 -15.77 -13.93 -2.52
C ASN A 138 -15.51 -14.48 -3.93
N ASN A 139 -14.40 -14.09 -4.56
CA ASN A 139 -14.12 -14.40 -5.96
C ASN A 139 -13.05 -15.49 -6.13
N HIS A 140 -12.23 -15.74 -5.10
CA HIS A 140 -11.04 -16.59 -5.19
C HIS A 140 -10.85 -17.53 -4.00
N SER A 141 -11.91 -17.85 -3.24
CA SER A 141 -11.81 -18.72 -2.05
C SER A 141 -11.26 -20.12 -2.34
N SER A 142 -11.42 -20.63 -3.56
CA SER A 142 -10.88 -21.92 -4.00
C SER A 142 -9.41 -21.86 -4.42
N CYS A 143 -8.77 -20.70 -4.40
CA CYS A 143 -7.43 -20.46 -4.93
C CYS A 143 -6.39 -20.25 -3.82
N LEU A 144 -6.59 -20.79 -2.62
CA LEU A 144 -5.72 -20.56 -1.47
C LEU A 144 -4.25 -20.90 -1.75
N GLU A 145 -3.97 -22.02 -2.42
CA GLU A 145 -2.60 -22.41 -2.81
C GLU A 145 -1.93 -21.37 -3.72
N LEU A 146 -2.69 -20.74 -4.62
CA LEU A 146 -2.16 -19.68 -5.49
C LEU A 146 -1.93 -18.38 -4.71
N ILE A 147 -2.79 -18.06 -3.73
CA ILE A 147 -2.60 -16.90 -2.85
C ILE A 147 -1.33 -17.09 -2.01
N GLU A 148 -1.13 -18.27 -1.42
CA GLU A 148 0.08 -18.60 -0.66
C GLU A 148 1.35 -18.51 -1.53
N LYS A 149 1.27 -18.99 -2.77
CA LYS A 149 2.37 -18.83 -3.74
C LYS A 149 2.66 -17.36 -4.04
N ASN A 150 1.62 -16.54 -4.26
CA ASN A 150 1.77 -15.11 -4.49
C ASN A 150 2.41 -14.41 -3.28
N LEU A 151 1.96 -14.73 -2.05
CA LEU A 151 2.56 -14.20 -0.82
C LEU A 151 4.04 -14.59 -0.67
N THR A 152 4.39 -15.84 -0.99
CA THR A 152 5.79 -16.28 -1.04
C THR A 152 6.61 -15.47 -2.03
N ARG A 153 6.02 -15.14 -3.19
CA ARG A 153 6.68 -14.31 -4.21
C ARG A 153 6.84 -12.87 -3.74
N ILE A 154 5.85 -12.31 -3.06
CA ILE A 154 5.89 -10.98 -2.46
C ILE A 154 7.02 -10.88 -1.43
N ILE A 155 7.15 -11.85 -0.52
CA ILE A 155 8.24 -11.91 0.47
C ILE A 155 9.62 -11.86 -0.20
N GLN A 156 9.80 -12.53 -1.34
CA GLN A 156 11.06 -12.48 -2.10
C GLN A 156 11.33 -11.11 -2.73
N LEU A 157 10.29 -10.36 -3.06
CA LEU A 157 10.36 -9.04 -3.68
C LEU A 157 10.62 -7.93 -2.65
N GLU A 158 10.26 -8.12 -1.38
CA GLU A 158 10.58 -7.20 -0.28
C GLU A 158 12.08 -6.91 -0.15
N SER A 159 12.94 -7.87 -0.51
CA SER A 159 14.40 -7.65 -0.49
C SER A 159 14.92 -6.84 -1.68
N THR A 160 14.04 -6.35 -2.56
CA THR A 160 14.44 -5.59 -3.75
C THR A 160 14.34 -4.09 -3.49
N PRO A 161 15.28 -3.27 -4.00
CA PRO A 161 15.21 -1.83 -3.80
C PRO A 161 13.89 -1.26 -4.33
N TYR A 162 13.27 -0.38 -3.53
CA TYR A 162 12.03 0.30 -3.89
C TYR A 162 12.11 0.95 -5.28
N ARG A 163 11.07 0.76 -6.08
CA ARG A 163 11.04 1.11 -7.52
C ARG A 163 10.06 2.23 -7.86
N ASN A 164 9.63 3.01 -6.86
CA ASN A 164 8.68 4.11 -7.04
C ASN A 164 7.33 3.61 -7.60
N THR A 165 6.93 2.40 -7.20
CA THR A 165 5.77 1.68 -7.72
C THR A 165 4.58 1.71 -6.78
N PHE A 166 4.65 2.45 -5.66
CA PHE A 166 3.84 2.28 -4.45
C PHE A 166 4.09 0.95 -3.73
N LEU A 167 4.14 -0.14 -4.49
CA LEU A 167 4.25 -1.49 -3.94
C LEU A 167 5.57 -1.73 -3.21
N LEU A 168 5.45 -2.40 -2.05
CA LEU A 168 6.56 -2.91 -1.24
C LEU A 168 7.60 -1.84 -0.84
N ASP A 169 7.15 -0.65 -0.45
CA ASP A 169 8.02 0.41 0.13
C ASP A 169 8.27 0.21 1.63
N HIS A 170 8.63 -1.01 2.05
CA HIS A 170 8.72 -1.37 3.48
C HIS A 170 10.15 -1.31 4.07
N ASP A 171 11.14 -0.89 3.26
CA ASP A 171 12.56 -0.87 3.61
C ASP A 171 13.02 0.42 4.33
N GLY A 172 12.09 1.26 4.76
CA GLY A 172 12.39 2.53 5.41
C GLY A 172 12.86 2.39 6.88
N PRO A 173 13.75 3.27 7.38
CA PRO A 173 14.24 3.24 8.77
C PRO A 173 13.15 3.50 9.84
N HIS A 174 11.97 3.93 9.42
CA HIS A 174 10.80 4.17 10.27
C HIS A 174 9.86 2.96 10.36
N PHE A 175 10.06 1.93 9.53
CA PHE A 175 9.32 0.67 9.65
C PHE A 175 9.82 -0.10 10.89
N LEU A 176 9.17 0.16 12.03
CA LEU A 176 9.44 -0.50 13.32
C LEU A 176 8.90 -1.94 13.36
N LEU A 177 8.94 -2.66 12.24
CA LEU A 177 8.41 -4.01 12.12
C LEU A 177 9.38 -5.10 12.64
N GLY A 178 10.63 -4.73 12.93
CA GLY A 178 11.63 -5.62 13.50
C GLY A 178 12.37 -6.43 12.43
N ASN A 179 13.63 -6.80 12.70
CA ASN A 179 14.47 -7.50 11.73
C ASN A 179 14.02 -8.97 11.54
N SER A 180 13.98 -9.34 10.25
CA SER A 180 13.94 -10.67 9.60
C SER A 180 12.61 -11.36 9.30
N ASP A 181 11.57 -11.28 10.13
CA ASP A 181 10.41 -12.20 9.97
C ASP A 181 9.05 -11.50 9.75
N TYR A 182 9.03 -10.17 9.58
CA TYR A 182 7.76 -9.43 9.48
C TYR A 182 6.96 -9.80 8.22
N ALA A 183 7.63 -10.02 7.10
CA ALA A 183 6.99 -10.35 5.83
C ALA A 183 6.32 -11.74 5.88
N GLU A 184 7.00 -12.72 6.49
CA GLU A 184 6.45 -14.05 6.74
C GLU A 184 5.29 -14.01 7.72
N ALA A 185 5.42 -13.24 8.81
CA ALA A 185 4.35 -13.05 9.79
C ALA A 185 3.11 -12.39 9.17
N ALA A 186 3.31 -11.36 8.33
CA ALA A 186 2.22 -10.70 7.63
C ALA A 186 1.51 -11.65 6.65
N ALA A 187 2.27 -12.38 5.84
CA ALA A 187 1.71 -13.40 4.96
C ALA A 187 0.91 -14.46 5.73
N SER A 188 1.43 -14.94 6.85
CA SER A 188 0.74 -15.91 7.72
C SER A 188 -0.57 -15.35 8.29
N GLU A 189 -0.55 -14.12 8.84
CA GLU A 189 -1.75 -13.48 9.39
C GLU A 189 -2.82 -13.24 8.31
N ILE A 190 -2.41 -12.89 7.08
CA ILE A 190 -3.33 -12.74 5.93
C ILE A 190 -4.00 -14.08 5.59
N LEU A 191 -3.23 -15.17 5.52
CA LEU A 191 -3.78 -16.51 5.27
C LEU A 191 -4.75 -16.94 6.37
N ASP A 192 -4.41 -16.68 7.63
CA ASP A 192 -5.31 -16.95 8.77
C ASP A 192 -6.63 -16.16 8.65
N ILE A 193 -6.56 -14.89 8.26
CA ILE A 193 -7.74 -14.04 8.06
C ILE A 193 -8.61 -14.55 6.90
N LEU A 194 -7.99 -14.98 5.80
CA LEU A 194 -8.70 -15.51 4.63
C LEU A 194 -9.45 -16.82 4.95
N THR A 195 -8.86 -17.67 5.79
CA THR A 195 -9.37 -19.01 6.11
C THR A 195 -10.28 -19.05 7.34
N ARG A 196 -10.28 -18.01 8.17
CA ARG A 196 -11.16 -17.92 9.35
C ARG A 196 -12.63 -18.03 8.96
N ASP A 197 -13.37 -18.92 9.63
CA ASP A 197 -14.81 -19.07 9.46
C ASP A 197 -15.54 -17.72 9.61
N LYS A 198 -16.56 -17.51 8.77
CA LYS A 198 -17.38 -16.29 8.76
C LYS A 198 -18.24 -16.19 10.02
#